data_AF-A0AAV5KL44-F1
#
_entry.id   AF-A0AAV5KL44-F1
#
_cell.length_a   1.000
_cell.length_b   1.000
_cell.length_c   1.000
_cell.angle_alpha   90.00
_cell.angle_beta   90.00
_cell.angle_gamma   90.00
#
_symmetry.space_group_name_H-M   'P 1'
#
loop_
_entity.id
_entity.type
_entity.pdbx_description
1 polymer ?
#
loop_
_entity_poly.entity_id
_entity_poly.type
_entity_poly.pdbx_seq_one_letter_code
_entity_poly.pdbx_strand_id
1 'polypeptide(L)'
;MVSFRVHLVIGFIHLFCSPVGNRCVSKEDNDLIKRKGLAVVDCSWARLDDVPFVKLRCGAARLLPWLVAANPVNYGRPCQLSCVEALAAALLICGEEETANLLLGKFKWGHAFLSLNREILKAYTACENSADIISVQNSWLSQQSQIPAAPQDAEGGDASEDEGSANDSDDGLPPLERNMNHLNLQESDDESE
;
A
#
# COMPACT_ATOMS: atom_id res chain seq x y z
N MET A 1 -18.50 1.67 17.82
CA MET A 1 -17.40 2.65 17.81
C MET A 1 -16.29 2.09 18.70
N VAL A 2 -15.39 1.29 18.14
CA VAL A 2 -14.28 0.70 18.93
C VAL A 2 -13.19 1.75 19.01
N SER A 3 -13.13 2.45 20.15
CA SER A 3 -12.05 3.37 20.47
C SER A 3 -10.81 2.55 20.83
N PHE A 4 -9.95 2.27 19.84
CA PHE A 4 -8.60 1.78 20.10
C PHE A 4 -7.77 2.92 20.67
N ARG A 5 -7.64 2.93 21.99
CA ARG A 5 -6.71 3.82 22.70
C ARG A 5 -5.33 3.20 22.61
N VAL A 6 -4.54 3.64 21.63
CA VAL A 6 -3.13 3.28 21.51
C VAL A 6 -2.41 3.78 22.77
N HIS A 7 -1.93 2.85 23.59
CA HIS A 7 -0.96 3.19 24.61
C HIS A 7 0.35 3.53 23.91
N LEU A 8 0.66 4.81 23.81
CA LEU A 8 2.03 5.28 23.62
C LEU A 8 2.80 4.81 24.86
N VAL A 9 3.41 3.63 24.79
CA VAL A 9 4.46 3.28 25.75
C VAL A 9 5.60 4.23 25.42
N ILE A 10 5.77 5.24 26.27
CA ILE A 10 6.88 6.18 26.25
C ILE A 10 8.13 5.40 26.68
N GLY A 11 8.59 4.51 25.81
CA GLY A 11 9.85 3.79 25.87
C GLY A 11 10.60 4.11 24.59
N PHE A 12 11.92 4.24 24.68
CA PHE A 12 12.77 4.72 23.58
C PHE A 12 12.39 4.12 22.21
N ILE A 13 12.01 5.00 21.28
CA ILE A 13 11.66 4.67 19.90
C ILE A 13 12.97 4.40 19.18
N HIS A 14 13.25 3.18 18.74
CA HIS A 14 14.58 2.86 18.20
C HIS A 14 14.63 2.67 16.69
N LEU A 15 13.60 2.11 16.06
CA LEU A 15 13.44 2.14 14.61
C LEU A 15 12.17 2.91 14.28
N PHE A 16 12.29 3.99 13.51
CA PHE A 16 11.18 4.87 13.16
C PHE A 16 11.06 4.98 11.64
N CYS A 17 9.96 4.52 11.07
CA CYS A 17 9.65 4.70 9.65
C CYS A 17 9.25 6.16 9.39
N SER A 18 10.19 6.95 8.88
CA SER A 18 10.00 8.38 8.59
C SER A 18 10.26 8.68 7.13
N PRO A 19 9.47 9.53 6.47
CA PRO A 19 9.80 10.02 5.13
C PRO A 19 11.11 10.84 5.07
N VAL A 20 11.68 11.24 6.22
CA VAL A 20 12.96 11.97 6.31
C VAL A 20 14.15 11.10 6.74
N GLY A 21 13.99 9.77 6.76
CA GLY A 21 15.10 8.87 7.08
C GLY A 21 16.17 8.87 5.98
N ASN A 22 17.44 8.66 6.34
CA ASN A 22 18.54 8.58 5.37
C ASN A 22 18.95 7.13 5.02
N ARG A 23 18.31 6.14 5.65
CA ARG A 23 18.58 4.70 5.45
C ARG A 23 17.26 3.95 5.39
N CYS A 24 17.11 3.06 4.42
CA CYS A 24 16.00 2.11 4.38
C CYS A 24 16.17 1.02 5.43
N VAL A 25 15.06 0.50 5.92
CA VAL A 25 15.04 -0.71 6.75
C VAL A 25 15.64 -1.87 5.96
N SER A 26 16.47 -2.68 6.63
CA SER A 26 17.14 -3.84 6.04
C SER A 26 17.41 -4.90 7.10
N LYS A 27 18.02 -6.03 6.74
CA LYS A 27 18.38 -7.09 7.70
C LYS A 27 19.31 -6.62 8.82
N GLU A 28 20.14 -5.60 8.57
CA GLU A 28 20.98 -4.96 9.60
C GLU A 28 20.17 -4.52 10.84
N ASP A 29 18.88 -4.24 10.68
CA ASP A 29 18.01 -3.77 11.75
C ASP A 29 17.39 -4.91 12.59
N ASN A 30 17.49 -6.19 12.19
CA ASN A 30 16.90 -7.34 12.92
C ASN A 30 17.36 -7.37 14.38
N ASP A 31 18.67 -7.23 14.56
CA ASP A 31 19.36 -7.26 15.84
C ASP A 31 18.91 -6.11 16.76
N LEU A 32 18.62 -4.95 16.17
CA LEU A 32 18.10 -3.79 16.88
C LEU A 32 16.65 -4.00 17.29
N ILE A 33 15.82 -4.54 16.39
CA ILE A 33 14.41 -4.85 16.64
C ILE A 33 14.28 -5.87 17.77
N LYS A 34 15.07 -6.95 17.76
CA LYS A 34 15.04 -7.97 18.83
C LYS A 34 15.41 -7.42 20.19
N ARG A 35 16.40 -6.53 20.26
CA ARG A 35 16.90 -5.97 21.53
C ARG A 35 16.06 -4.82 22.06
N LYS A 36 15.50 -3.99 21.17
CA LYS A 36 14.95 -2.67 21.52
C LYS A 36 13.53 -2.42 21.02
N GLY A 37 12.99 -3.32 20.21
CA GLY A 37 11.66 -3.20 19.61
C GLY A 37 11.63 -2.33 18.36
N LEU A 38 10.47 -2.39 17.70
CA LEU A 38 10.11 -1.65 16.50
C LEU A 38 8.89 -0.79 16.82
N ALA A 39 8.87 0.45 16.31
CA ALA A 39 7.76 1.36 16.53
C ALA A 39 7.37 2.06 15.21
N VAL A 40 6.08 2.35 15.08
CA VAL A 40 5.51 3.15 13.98
C VAL A 40 4.71 4.30 14.59
N VAL A 41 4.69 5.44 13.91
CA VAL A 41 3.86 6.58 14.33
C VAL A 41 2.48 6.43 13.71
N ASP A 42 1.46 6.40 14.56
CA ASP A 42 0.07 6.41 14.16
C ASP A 42 -0.39 7.86 14.00
N CYS A 43 -0.51 8.29 12.75
CA CYS A 43 -1.05 9.59 12.39
C CYS A 43 -1.87 9.46 11.11
N SER A 44 -2.92 10.27 10.98
CA SER A 44 -3.62 10.35 9.70
C SER A 44 -2.71 11.02 8.68
N TRP A 45 -2.79 10.59 7.42
CA TRP A 45 -2.06 11.20 6.31
C TRP A 45 -2.29 12.72 6.24
N ALA A 46 -3.48 13.20 6.62
CA ALA A 46 -3.83 14.62 6.66
C ALA A 46 -3.10 15.44 7.73
N ARG A 47 -2.40 14.81 8.68
CA ARG A 47 -1.69 15.48 9.78
C ARG A 47 -0.25 15.00 9.92
N LEU A 48 0.30 14.39 8.87
CA LEU A 48 1.67 13.90 8.87
C LEU A 48 2.68 15.04 9.09
N ASP A 49 2.42 16.19 8.46
CA ASP A 49 3.26 17.40 8.57
C ASP A 49 3.24 18.02 9.97
N ASP A 50 2.19 17.76 10.75
CA ASP A 50 2.05 18.24 12.12
C ASP A 50 2.87 17.40 13.12
N VAL A 51 3.36 16.22 12.70
CA VAL A 51 4.11 15.33 13.58
C VAL A 51 5.51 15.93 13.81
N PRO A 52 5.89 16.24 15.06
CA PRO A 52 7.19 16.82 15.34
C PRO A 52 8.28 15.73 15.32
N PHE A 53 8.63 15.23 14.13
CA PHE A 53 9.62 14.16 13.95
C PHE A 53 10.98 14.49 14.60
N VAL A 54 11.37 15.77 14.60
CA VAL A 54 12.59 16.27 15.24
C VAL A 54 12.58 16.09 16.76
N LYS A 55 11.40 16.06 17.40
CA LYS A 55 11.25 15.86 18.85
C LYS A 55 11.19 14.38 19.23
N LEU A 56 10.95 13.49 18.27
CA LEU A 56 10.99 12.05 18.50
C LEU A 56 12.46 11.65 18.67
N ARG A 57 12.87 11.36 19.90
CA ARG A 57 14.21 10.81 20.17
C ARG A 57 14.28 9.39 19.62
N CYS A 58 14.65 9.28 18.35
CA CYS A 58 14.88 8.00 17.69
C CYS A 58 16.36 7.79 17.38
N GLY A 59 16.93 6.73 17.95
CA GLY A 59 18.35 6.39 17.74
C GLY A 59 18.66 5.86 16.34
N ALA A 60 17.66 5.33 15.61
CA ALA A 60 17.82 4.81 14.26
C ALA A 60 16.53 5.00 13.44
N ALA A 61 16.26 6.23 12.98
CA ALA A 61 15.22 6.43 11.98
C ALA A 61 15.55 5.66 10.68
N ARG A 62 14.54 5.01 10.09
CA ARG A 62 14.60 4.30 8.82
C ARG A 62 13.50 4.74 7.88
N LEU A 63 13.70 4.52 6.59
CA LEU A 63 12.66 4.56 5.57
C LEU A 63 12.11 3.15 5.35
N LEU A 64 10.82 3.05 5.06
CA LEU A 64 10.31 1.85 4.40
C LEU A 64 10.57 1.98 2.89
N PRO A 65 11.01 0.90 2.23
CA PRO A 65 11.11 0.91 0.79
C PRO A 65 9.72 0.94 0.15
N TRP A 66 9.70 1.23 -1.15
CA TRP A 66 8.49 1.29 -1.95
C TRP A 66 7.72 -0.03 -1.87
N LEU A 67 6.44 0.09 -1.51
CA LEU A 67 5.46 -0.98 -1.37
C LEU A 67 4.08 -0.41 -1.68
N VAL A 68 3.14 -1.28 -2.06
CA VAL A 68 1.77 -0.91 -2.40
C VAL A 68 0.82 -1.27 -1.27
N ALA A 69 -0.06 -0.34 -0.92
CA ALA A 69 -1.08 -0.57 0.09
C ALA A 69 -2.14 -1.57 -0.38
N ALA A 70 -2.53 -2.48 0.51
CA ALA A 70 -3.65 -3.41 0.34
C ALA A 70 -4.79 -3.13 1.34
N ASN A 71 -4.63 -2.14 2.23
CA ASN A 71 -5.71 -1.71 3.11
C ASN A 71 -6.89 -1.11 2.30
N PRO A 72 -8.14 -1.23 2.80
CA PRO A 72 -9.33 -0.80 2.07
C PRO A 72 -9.40 0.69 1.73
N VAL A 73 -8.66 1.54 2.46
CA VAL A 73 -8.72 3.00 2.29
C VAL A 73 -7.82 3.44 1.13
N ASN A 74 -6.63 2.86 1.04
CA ASN A 74 -5.59 3.27 0.08
C ASN A 74 -5.20 2.14 -0.89
N TYR A 75 -6.08 1.16 -1.13
CA TYR A 75 -5.76 0.00 -1.95
C TYR A 75 -5.13 0.41 -3.30
N GLY A 76 -4.01 -0.23 -3.65
CA GLY A 76 -3.28 0.03 -4.89
C GLY A 76 -2.42 1.31 -4.88
N ARG A 77 -2.51 2.14 -3.83
CA ARG A 77 -1.70 3.37 -3.74
C ARG A 77 -0.28 3.06 -3.25
N PRO A 78 0.77 3.48 -3.99
CA PRO A 78 2.15 3.28 -3.57
C PRO A 78 2.47 4.12 -2.33
N CYS A 79 3.28 3.56 -1.43
CA CYS A 79 3.79 4.20 -0.21
C CYS A 79 2.73 4.73 0.78
N GLN A 80 1.44 4.47 0.56
CA GLN A 80 0.34 4.90 1.44
C GLN A 80 -0.13 3.78 2.37
N LEU A 81 0.83 3.12 2.99
CA LEU A 81 0.62 1.99 3.90
C LEU A 81 -0.11 2.41 5.17
N SER A 82 -0.96 1.55 5.70
CA SER A 82 -1.44 1.65 7.07
C SER A 82 -0.31 1.35 8.06
N CYS A 83 -0.46 1.76 9.32
CA CYS A 83 0.54 1.50 10.36
C CYS A 83 0.82 0.01 10.55
N VAL A 84 -0.19 -0.85 10.39
CA VAL A 84 0.00 -2.30 10.48
C VAL A 84 0.77 -2.86 9.28
N GLU A 85 0.51 -2.37 8.06
CA GLU A 85 1.27 -2.78 6.87
C GLU A 85 2.72 -2.31 6.95
N ALA A 86 2.95 -1.07 7.40
CA ALA A 86 4.28 -0.53 7.63
C ALA A 86 5.06 -1.36 8.66
N LEU A 87 4.41 -1.71 9.78
CA LEU A 87 5.01 -2.54 10.82
C LEU A 87 5.32 -3.96 10.30
N ALA A 88 4.38 -4.58 9.60
CA ALA A 88 4.57 -5.91 9.03
C ALA A 88 5.66 -5.93 7.95
N ALA A 89 5.73 -4.91 7.09
CA ALA A 89 6.77 -4.78 6.08
C ALA A 89 8.17 -4.71 6.69
N ALA A 90 8.34 -3.87 7.71
CA ALA A 90 9.62 -3.76 8.41
C ALA A 90 10.02 -5.09 9.07
N LEU A 91 9.07 -5.79 9.70
CA LEU A 91 9.32 -7.11 10.28
C LEU A 91 9.72 -8.14 9.22
N LEU A 92 9.00 -8.20 8.09
CA LEU A 92 9.32 -9.09 6.97
C LEU A 92 10.74 -8.86 6.45
N ILE A 93 11.07 -7.61 6.15
CA ILE A 93 12.39 -7.23 5.60
C ILE A 93 13.51 -7.61 6.59
N CYS A 94 13.26 -7.48 7.89
CA CYS A 94 14.20 -7.88 8.93
C CYS A 94 14.17 -9.38 9.25
N GLY A 95 13.34 -10.20 8.59
CA GLY A 95 13.29 -11.66 8.79
C GLY A 95 12.37 -12.15 9.92
N GLU A 96 11.51 -11.29 10.46
CA GLU A 96 10.50 -11.62 11.49
C GLU A 96 9.13 -11.96 10.84
N GLU A 97 9.13 -12.97 9.96
CA GLU A 97 7.98 -13.31 9.14
C GLU A 97 6.77 -13.79 9.95
N GLU A 98 6.98 -14.64 10.95
CA GLU A 98 5.89 -15.16 11.80
C GLU A 98 5.13 -14.03 12.52
N THR A 99 5.87 -13.05 13.07
CA THR A 99 5.29 -11.90 13.74
C THR A 99 4.52 -11.01 12.76
N ALA A 100 5.06 -10.79 11.56
CA ALA A 100 4.37 -10.03 10.51
C ALA A 100 3.06 -10.70 10.08
N ASN A 101 3.08 -12.03 9.89
CA ASN A 101 1.90 -12.82 9.55
C ASN A 101 0.85 -12.78 10.66
N LEU A 102 1.26 -12.85 11.94
CA LEU A 102 0.35 -12.74 13.09
C LEU A 102 -0.31 -11.35 13.16
N LEU A 103 0.42 -10.28 12.85
CA LEU A 103 -0.11 -8.92 12.82
C LEU A 103 -1.16 -8.75 11.71
N LEU A 104 -0.82 -9.16 10.49
CA LEU A 104 -1.70 -9.04 9.33
C LEU A 104 -2.92 -9.98 9.45
N GLY A 105 -2.75 -11.15 10.07
CA GLY A 105 -3.84 -12.11 10.29
C GLY A 105 -4.99 -11.60 11.15
N LYS A 106 -4.81 -10.50 11.89
CA LYS A 106 -5.91 -9.82 12.61
C LYS A 106 -6.87 -9.07 11.69
N PHE A 107 -6.48 -8.85 10.44
CA PHE A 107 -7.24 -8.10 9.45
C PHE A 107 -7.68 -9.03 8.34
N LYS A 108 -8.98 -9.02 8.01
CA LYS A 108 -9.52 -9.86 6.93
C LYS A 108 -8.80 -9.66 5.60
N TRP A 109 -8.36 -8.42 5.32
CA TRP A 109 -7.62 -8.04 4.12
C TRP A 109 -6.09 -8.18 4.25
N GLY A 110 -5.55 -8.53 5.42
CA GLY A 110 -4.10 -8.49 5.67
C GLY A 110 -3.29 -9.43 4.75
N HIS A 111 -3.86 -10.57 4.36
CA HIS A 111 -3.25 -11.49 3.41
C HIS A 111 -3.06 -10.88 2.01
N ALA A 112 -3.90 -9.90 1.63
CA ALA A 112 -3.79 -9.21 0.35
C ALA A 112 -2.51 -8.37 0.28
N PHE A 113 -2.03 -7.83 1.41
CA PHE A 113 -0.76 -7.08 1.45
C PHE A 113 0.44 -7.94 1.05
N LEU A 114 0.51 -9.15 1.58
CA LEU A 114 1.56 -10.13 1.25
C LEU A 114 1.46 -10.57 -0.20
N SER A 115 0.24 -10.80 -0.68
CA SER A 115 -0.01 -11.27 -2.05
C SER A 115 0.37 -10.19 -3.07
N LEU A 116 -0.04 -8.94 -2.82
CA LEU A 116 0.21 -7.79 -3.68
C LEU A 116 1.69 -7.46 -3.80
N ASN A 117 2.45 -7.59 -2.70
CA ASN A 117 3.86 -7.22 -2.65
C ASN A 117 4.80 -8.43 -2.66
N ARG A 118 4.32 -9.63 -3.00
CA ARG A 118 5.04 -10.90 -2.80
C ARG A 118 6.44 -10.90 -3.41
N GLU A 119 6.54 -10.50 -4.66
CA GLU A 119 7.79 -10.56 -5.42
C GLU A 119 8.81 -9.55 -4.90
N ILE A 120 8.40 -8.31 -4.69
CA ILE A 120 9.28 -7.25 -4.21
C ILE A 120 9.70 -7.46 -2.75
N LEU A 121 8.79 -7.94 -1.89
CA LEU A 121 9.12 -8.31 -0.51
C LEU A 121 10.15 -9.44 -0.48
N LYS A 122 9.98 -10.48 -1.32
CA LYS A 122 10.97 -11.56 -1.43
C LYS A 122 12.35 -11.02 -1.84
N ALA A 123 12.40 -10.08 -2.78
CA ALA A 123 13.66 -9.44 -3.17
C ALA A 123 14.28 -8.63 -2.02
N TYR A 124 13.46 -7.86 -1.28
CA TYR A 124 13.95 -7.13 -0.11
C TYR A 124 14.46 -8.04 1.00
N THR A 125 13.82 -9.19 1.25
CA THR A 125 14.31 -10.18 2.23
C THR A 125 15.63 -10.84 1.83
N ALA A 126 16.09 -10.69 0.59
CA ALA A 126 17.41 -11.15 0.16
C ALA A 126 18.51 -10.10 0.36
N CYS A 127 18.14 -8.83 0.56
CA CYS A 127 19.06 -7.72 0.73
C CYS A 127 19.68 -7.72 2.14
N GLU A 128 20.95 -7.35 2.25
CA GLU A 128 21.63 -7.28 3.54
C GLU A 128 21.53 -5.88 4.14
N ASN A 129 21.74 -4.84 3.33
CA ASN A 129 21.85 -3.46 3.79
C ASN A 129 20.88 -2.50 3.08
N SER A 130 20.82 -1.26 3.57
CA SER A 130 19.97 -0.21 3.00
C SER A 130 20.26 0.13 1.53
N ALA A 131 21.50 0.02 1.06
CA ALA A 131 21.84 0.35 -0.33
C ALA A 131 21.34 -0.73 -1.29
N ASP A 132 21.43 -1.99 -0.89
CA ASP A 132 20.87 -3.13 -1.64
C ASP A 132 19.36 -2.96 -1.84
N ILE A 133 18.65 -2.61 -0.77
CA ILE A 133 17.20 -2.35 -0.79
C ILE A 133 16.85 -1.27 -1.82
N ILE A 134 17.58 -0.15 -1.81
CA ILE A 134 17.35 0.97 -2.75
C ILE A 134 17.66 0.52 -4.19
N SER A 135 18.72 -0.25 -4.40
CA SER A 135 19.08 -0.78 -5.73
C SER A 135 18.01 -1.70 -6.30
N VAL A 136 17.50 -2.63 -5.48
CA VAL A 136 16.38 -3.51 -5.84
C VAL A 136 15.12 -2.71 -6.12
N GLN A 137 14.79 -1.74 -5.27
CA GLN A 137 13.63 -0.85 -5.45
C GLN A 137 13.69 -0.11 -6.79
N ASN A 138 14.82 0.53 -7.11
CA ASN A 138 14.96 1.30 -8.34
C ASN A 138 14.89 0.40 -9.58
N SER A 139 15.47 -0.79 -9.50
CA SER A 139 15.39 -1.79 -10.56
C SER A 139 13.94 -2.25 -10.79
N TRP A 140 13.20 -2.50 -9.70
CA TRP A 140 11.79 -2.88 -9.73
C TRP A 140 10.91 -1.81 -10.40
N LEU A 141 11.05 -0.55 -9.96
CA LEU A 141 10.29 0.57 -10.50
C LEU A 141 10.59 0.82 -11.98
N SER A 142 11.85 0.64 -12.40
CA SER A 142 12.25 0.78 -13.80
C SER A 142 11.63 -0.31 -14.68
N GLN A 143 11.58 -1.55 -14.19
CA GLN A 143 10.95 -2.67 -14.91
C GLN A 143 9.44 -2.46 -15.07
N GLN A 144 8.76 -2.03 -14.01
CA GLN A 144 7.32 -1.79 -14.08
C GLN A 144 6.94 -0.59 -14.97
N SER A 145 7.81 0.42 -15.07
CA SER A 145 7.60 1.57 -15.96
C SER A 145 7.79 1.24 -17.45
N GLN A 146 8.46 0.12 -17.76
CA GLN A 146 8.69 -0.35 -19.13
C GLN A 146 7.60 -1.30 -19.62
N ILE A 147 6.67 -1.73 -18.75
CA ILE A 147 5.48 -2.47 -19.16
C ILE A 147 4.52 -1.41 -19.72
N PRO A 148 4.19 -1.42 -21.03
CA PRO A 148 3.19 -0.51 -21.56
C PRO A 148 1.91 -0.74 -20.76
N ALA A 149 1.32 0.36 -20.24
CA ALA A 149 -0.06 0.32 -19.78
C ALA A 149 -0.87 -0.37 -20.88
N ALA A 150 -1.65 -1.39 -20.52
CA ALA A 150 -2.48 -2.12 -21.46
C ALA A 150 -3.19 -1.11 -22.39
N PRO A 151 -3.23 -1.33 -23.72
CA PRO A 151 -3.86 -0.38 -24.62
C PRO A 151 -5.29 -0.13 -24.17
N GLN A 152 -5.57 1.10 -23.74
CA GLN A 152 -6.91 1.64 -23.72
C GLN A 152 -7.19 2.08 -25.16
N ASP A 153 -8.20 1.42 -25.72
CA ASP A 153 -8.99 1.78 -26.89
C ASP A 153 -8.27 1.81 -28.27
N ALA A 154 -8.67 0.84 -29.11
CA ALA A 154 -8.68 1.00 -30.56
C ALA A 154 -10.06 0.60 -31.10
N GLU A 155 -10.66 1.59 -31.74
CA GLU A 155 -11.98 1.74 -32.35
C GLU A 155 -12.47 0.61 -33.28
N GLY A 156 -13.80 0.44 -33.31
CA GLY A 156 -14.62 0.67 -34.51
C GLY A 156 -14.51 -0.27 -35.72
N GLY A 157 -15.59 -0.99 -36.02
CA GLY A 157 -15.81 -1.68 -37.30
C GLY A 157 -17.24 -2.21 -37.43
N ASP A 158 -17.89 -1.84 -38.53
CA ASP A 158 -19.33 -1.73 -38.80
C ASP A 158 -20.10 -3.03 -39.18
N ALA A 159 -21.42 -2.97 -38.96
CA ALA A 159 -22.61 -3.71 -39.44
C ALA A 159 -22.55 -5.11 -40.10
N SER A 160 -23.44 -6.02 -39.64
CA SER A 160 -24.62 -6.49 -40.41
C SER A 160 -25.48 -7.52 -39.61
N GLU A 161 -26.82 -7.29 -39.56
CA GLU A 161 -27.99 -8.21 -39.72
C GLU A 161 -27.87 -9.68 -39.25
N ASP A 162 -28.82 -10.41 -38.66
CA ASP A 162 -30.25 -10.33 -38.30
C ASP A 162 -30.55 -11.68 -37.54
N GLU A 163 -31.77 -11.85 -37.05
CA GLU A 163 -32.45 -13.09 -36.62
C GLU A 163 -32.46 -13.42 -35.12
N GLY A 164 -33.68 -13.38 -34.58
CA GLY A 164 -33.99 -13.44 -33.16
C GLY A 164 -34.10 -14.84 -32.57
N SER A 165 -34.27 -14.86 -31.25
CA SER A 165 -35.16 -15.81 -30.58
C SER A 165 -35.45 -15.30 -29.18
N ALA A 166 -36.72 -15.14 -28.87
CA ALA A 166 -37.21 -14.88 -27.52
C ALA A 166 -36.73 -15.96 -26.55
N ASN A 167 -36.27 -15.54 -25.37
CA ASN A 167 -36.55 -16.29 -24.16
C ASN A 167 -36.76 -15.33 -23.00
N ASP A 168 -38.03 -15.20 -22.69
CA ASP A 168 -38.63 -14.63 -21.50
C ASP A 168 -38.16 -15.43 -20.27
N SER A 169 -37.50 -14.76 -19.34
CA SER A 169 -37.29 -15.26 -17.97
C SER A 169 -37.33 -14.05 -17.05
N ASP A 170 -38.56 -13.75 -16.64
CA ASP A 170 -38.96 -12.87 -15.55
C ASP A 170 -38.35 -13.37 -14.22
N ASP A 171 -37.04 -13.15 -14.03
CA ASP A 171 -36.42 -13.22 -12.72
C ASP A 171 -36.79 -11.93 -11.98
N GLY A 172 -37.80 -11.99 -11.11
CA GLY A 172 -38.36 -10.91 -10.29
C GLY A 172 -37.39 -10.26 -9.30
N LEU A 173 -36.20 -9.89 -9.77
CA LEU A 173 -35.21 -9.08 -9.09
C LEU A 173 -35.56 -7.60 -9.31
N PRO A 174 -35.50 -6.77 -8.25
CA PRO A 174 -35.72 -5.34 -8.41
C PRO A 174 -34.69 -4.74 -9.39
N PRO A 175 -35.08 -3.72 -10.17
CA PRO A 175 -34.17 -3.07 -11.13
C PRO A 175 -32.88 -2.64 -10.42
N LEU A 176 -31.73 -3.00 -10.99
CA LEU A 176 -30.44 -2.58 -10.46
C LEU A 176 -30.34 -1.05 -10.53
N GLU A 177 -30.37 -0.40 -9.37
CA GLU A 177 -30.16 1.05 -9.28
C GLU A 177 -28.73 1.38 -9.69
N ARG A 178 -28.60 2.41 -10.54
CA ARG A 178 -27.32 2.85 -11.11
C ARG A 178 -26.41 3.35 -9.97
N ASN A 179 -25.24 2.74 -9.83
CA ASN A 179 -24.25 3.12 -8.82
C ASN A 179 -23.69 4.52 -9.11
N MET A 180 -24.01 5.50 -8.25
CA MET A 180 -23.63 6.91 -8.37
C MET A 180 -22.16 7.23 -8.01
N ASN A 181 -21.33 6.23 -7.69
CA ASN A 181 -19.91 6.46 -7.36
C ASN A 181 -19.01 6.67 -8.59
N HIS A 182 -19.57 6.71 -9.81
CA HIS A 182 -18.84 7.12 -11.00
C HIS A 182 -19.26 8.52 -11.44
N LEU A 183 -18.91 9.50 -10.61
CA LEU A 183 -18.86 10.89 -11.00
C LEU A 183 -17.51 11.43 -10.56
N ASN A 184 -16.58 11.52 -11.52
CA ASN A 184 -15.56 12.54 -11.44
C ASN A 184 -15.48 13.23 -12.80
N LEU A 185 -15.98 14.46 -12.80
CA LEU A 185 -15.34 15.65 -13.38
C LEU A 185 -14.50 15.41 -14.62
N GLN A 186 -15.03 15.86 -15.76
CA GLN A 186 -14.42 16.69 -16.80
C GLN A 186 -15.56 17.08 -17.75
N GLU A 187 -15.72 18.28 -18.27
CA GLU A 187 -14.92 19.49 -18.23
C GLU A 187 -15.85 20.63 -18.67
N SER A 188 -15.57 21.82 -18.19
CA SER A 188 -15.95 23.05 -18.86
C SER A 188 -15.26 23.10 -20.24
N ASP A 189 -16.02 23.36 -21.31
CA ASP A 189 -15.89 24.59 -22.10
C ASP A 189 -16.60 24.47 -23.46
N ASP A 190 -17.30 25.57 -23.78
CA ASP A 190 -17.67 26.13 -25.10
C ASP A 190 -18.49 25.32 -26.13
N GLU A 191 -19.65 25.86 -26.53
CA GLU A 191 -19.71 26.75 -27.70
C GLU A 191 -21.05 27.54 -27.77
N SER A 192 -20.85 28.79 -28.18
CA SER A 192 -21.73 29.90 -28.58
C SER A 192 -22.97 29.58 -29.44
N GLU A 193 -24.08 30.31 -29.18
CA GLU A 193 -24.60 31.42 -30.01
C GLU A 193 -25.71 32.21 -29.27
#